data_AF-A0A369QW46-F1
#
_entry.id   AF-A0A369QW46-F1
#
_cell.length_a   1.000
_cell.length_b   1.000
_cell.length_c   1.000
_cell.angle_alpha   90.00
_cell.angle_beta   90.00
_cell.angle_gamma   90.00
#
_symmetry.space_group_name_H-M   'P 1'
#
loop_
_entity.id
_entity.type
_entity.pdbx_description
1 polymer ?
#
loop_
_entity_poly.entity_id
_entity_poly.type
_entity_poly.pdbx_seq_one_letter_code
_entity_poly.pdbx_strand_id
1 'polypeptide(L)'
;MDELPRLYFRTRENGAAVFRVETATRDGRLGLRQIAVVNARSGEVKPQGGPLAPEDAAAIGAWLAERRAELAARGLEDARDCVERIGRVAHWAQSKASPAELDEITDALMLAMHDLRGVLLRRKAERIEAARAAGHRADEPDDEA
;
A
#
# COMPACT_ATOMS: atom_id res chain seq x y z
N MET A 1 -7.11 6.60 33.52
CA MET A 1 -6.26 7.62 32.89
C MET A 1 -5.51 6.90 31.81
N ASP A 2 -5.89 7.09 30.55
CA ASP A 2 -5.18 6.42 29.45
C ASP A 2 -3.75 6.94 29.40
N GLU A 3 -2.82 6.04 29.63
CA GLU A 3 -1.39 6.29 29.48
C GLU A 3 -1.14 6.65 28.01
N LEU A 4 -0.42 7.75 27.78
CA LEU A 4 -0.15 8.20 26.42
C LEU A 4 0.67 7.14 25.67
N PRO A 5 0.38 6.91 24.37
CA PRO A 5 1.12 5.96 23.59
C PRO A 5 2.59 6.36 23.51
N ARG A 6 3.49 5.37 23.64
CA ARG A 6 4.94 5.59 23.61
C ARG A 6 5.43 6.27 22.33
N LEU A 7 4.81 5.91 21.19
CA LEU A 7 5.13 6.47 19.89
C LEU A 7 3.91 7.17 19.28
N TYR A 8 4.17 8.32 18.66
CA TYR A 8 3.23 9.04 17.82
C TYR A 8 3.70 8.98 16.36
N PHE A 9 2.83 8.51 15.47
CA PHE A 9 3.09 8.39 14.03
C PHE A 9 2.40 9.54 13.30
N ARG A 10 3.19 10.51 12.84
CA ARG A 10 2.69 11.58 11.96
C ARG A 10 2.67 11.09 10.53
N THR A 11 1.50 10.67 10.06
CA THR A 11 1.28 10.07 8.74
C THR A 11 1.55 11.04 7.59
N ARG A 12 1.96 10.45 6.46
CA ARG A 12 2.22 11.08 5.16
C ARG A 12 1.74 10.09 4.08
N GLU A 13 1.68 10.54 2.83
CA GLU A 13 1.21 9.74 1.69
C GLU A 13 1.83 8.32 1.65
N ASN A 14 3.14 8.20 1.83
CA ASN A 14 3.86 6.92 1.72
C ASN A 14 4.52 6.44 3.04
N GLY A 15 4.13 6.98 4.20
CA GLY A 15 4.82 6.63 5.44
C GLY A 15 4.50 7.53 6.62
N ALA A 16 5.45 7.68 7.56
CA ALA A 16 5.28 8.52 8.73
C ALA A 16 6.61 9.09 9.25
N ALA A 17 6.56 10.23 9.93
CA ALA A 17 7.57 10.53 10.94
C ALA A 17 7.14 9.90 12.27
N VAL A 18 8.08 9.27 12.95
CA VAL A 18 7.84 8.60 14.23
C VAL A 18 8.47 9.43 15.33
N PHE A 19 7.65 9.79 16.30
CA PHE A 19 8.04 10.56 17.47
C PHE A 19 7.90 9.71 18.72
N ARG A 20 8.92 9.74 19.59
CA ARG A 20 8.76 9.27 20.97
C ARG A 20 8.02 10.35 21.76
N VAL A 21 6.97 9.93 22.46
CA VAL A 21 6.26 10.81 23.38
C VAL A 21 7.06 10.86 24.67
N GLU A 22 7.55 12.04 25.02
CA GLU A 22 8.25 12.32 26.26
C GLU A 22 7.23 12.89 27.24
N THR A 23 7.03 12.19 28.37
CA THR A 23 5.98 12.51 29.33
C THR A 23 6.17 13.89 29.96
N ALA A 24 5.04 14.51 30.30
CA ALA A 24 4.93 15.90 30.66
C ALA A 24 5.83 16.29 31.83
N THR A 25 6.57 17.39 31.66
CA THR A 25 7.11 18.16 32.78
C THR A 25 5.97 18.73 33.62
N ARG A 26 6.24 19.19 34.85
CA ARG A 26 5.26 19.73 35.81
C ARG A 26 4.29 20.79 35.24
N ASP A 27 4.61 21.38 34.09
CA ASP A 27 3.81 22.40 33.39
C ASP A 27 2.84 21.83 32.31
N GLY A 28 2.72 20.50 32.18
CA GLY A 28 1.79 19.87 31.24
C GLY A 28 2.22 19.86 29.77
N ARG A 29 3.47 20.23 29.47
CA ARG A 29 4.01 20.24 28.10
C ARG A 29 4.46 18.84 27.66
N LEU A 30 3.85 18.33 26.59
CA LEU A 30 4.25 17.09 25.93
C LEU A 30 5.45 17.32 25.00
N GLY A 31 6.52 16.57 25.22
CA GLY A 31 7.67 16.54 24.33
C GLY A 31 7.47 15.50 23.23
N LEU A 32 7.84 15.85 21.99
CA LEU A 32 7.89 14.92 20.87
C LEU A 32 9.30 14.93 20.30
N ARG A 33 10.04 13.85 20.51
CA ARG A 33 11.35 13.68 19.87
C ARG A 33 11.24 12.75 18.69
N GLN A 34 11.60 13.25 17.50
CA GLN A 34 11.61 12.40 16.32
C GLN A 34 12.70 11.34 16.45
N ILE A 35 12.33 10.07 16.26
CA ILE A 35 13.25 8.93 16.36
C ILE A 35 13.41 8.18 15.04
N ALA A 36 12.47 8.34 14.10
CA ALA A 36 12.58 7.73 12.78
C ALA A 36 11.73 8.43 11.71
N VAL A 37 12.05 8.13 10.46
CA VAL A 37 11.15 8.30 9.31
C VAL A 37 10.94 6.91 8.71
N VAL A 38 9.70 6.56 8.43
CA VAL A 38 9.33 5.24 7.91
C VAL A 38 8.62 5.37 6.58
N ASN A 39 8.89 4.46 5.65
CA ASN A 39 8.20 4.33 4.38
C ASN A 39 7.32 3.07 4.42
N ALA A 40 6.01 3.24 4.36
CA ALA A 40 5.05 2.13 4.45
C ALA A 40 5.11 1.21 3.23
N ARG A 41 5.47 1.74 2.04
CA ARG A 41 5.54 0.97 0.80
C ARG A 41 6.79 0.08 0.77
N SER A 42 7.98 0.66 0.92
CA SER A 42 9.24 -0.10 0.93
C SER A 42 9.50 -0.83 2.25
N GLY A 43 8.92 -0.36 3.36
CA GLY A 43 9.20 -0.86 4.71
C GLY A 43 10.50 -0.29 5.28
N GLU A 44 11.13 0.64 4.58
CA GLU A 44 12.36 1.28 5.01
C GLU A 44 12.10 2.10 6.29
N VAL A 45 12.95 1.87 7.30
CA VAL A 45 12.98 2.64 8.55
C VAL A 45 14.30 3.38 8.60
N LYS A 46 14.26 4.71 8.65
CA LYS A 46 15.42 5.60 8.79
C LYS A 46 15.47 6.17 10.21
N PRO A 47 16.28 5.61 11.13
CA PRO A 47 16.44 6.15 12.47
C PRO A 47 16.96 7.59 12.45
N GLN A 48 16.61 8.35 13.49
CA GLN A 48 17.04 9.73 13.70
C GLN A 48 17.72 9.81 15.07
N GLY A 49 18.93 10.37 15.12
CA GLY A 49 19.65 10.58 16.38
C GLY A 49 20.21 9.32 17.03
N GLY A 50 20.34 8.20 16.31
CA GLY A 50 20.99 6.97 16.76
C GLY A 50 20.18 5.69 16.48
N PRO A 51 20.67 4.54 16.98
CA PRO A 51 19.94 3.28 16.89
C PRO A 51 18.58 3.34 17.61
N LEU A 52 17.58 2.64 17.07
CA LEU A 52 16.29 2.49 17.72
C LEU A 52 16.40 1.50 18.88
N ALA A 53 15.68 1.77 19.97
CA ALA A 53 15.50 0.78 21.02
C ALA A 53 14.69 -0.41 20.48
N PRO A 54 14.92 -1.65 20.96
CA PRO A 54 14.27 -2.86 20.43
C PRO A 54 12.74 -2.75 20.40
N GLU A 55 12.17 -2.22 21.47
CA GLU A 55 10.74 -1.94 21.61
C GLU A 55 10.17 -0.89 20.62
N ASP A 56 10.94 0.14 20.26
CA ASP A 56 10.51 1.17 19.30
C ASP A 56 10.56 0.58 17.89
N ALA A 57 11.59 -0.24 17.61
CA ALA A 57 11.66 -0.99 16.37
C ALA A 57 10.49 -1.97 16.24
N ALA A 58 10.11 -2.68 17.31
CA ALA A 58 8.95 -3.56 17.32
C ALA A 58 7.63 -2.81 17.07
N ALA A 59 7.42 -1.68 17.74
CA ALA A 59 6.23 -0.85 17.55
C ALA A 59 6.15 -0.25 16.13
N ILE A 60 7.29 0.19 15.58
CA ILE A 60 7.37 0.65 14.18
C ILE A 60 7.06 -0.51 13.21
N GLY A 61 7.57 -1.71 13.48
CA GLY A 61 7.28 -2.91 12.69
C GLY A 61 5.80 -3.27 12.67
N ALA A 62 5.14 -3.25 13.83
CA ALA A 62 3.70 -3.48 13.94
C ALA A 62 2.88 -2.44 13.15
N TRP A 63 3.22 -1.16 13.32
CA TRP A 63 2.58 -0.06 12.57
C TRP A 63 2.77 -0.21 11.06
N LEU A 64 3.97 -0.60 10.60
CA LEU A 64 4.24 -0.86 9.19
C LEU A 64 3.42 -2.02 8.63
N ALA A 65 3.27 -3.10 9.39
CA ALA A 65 2.48 -4.26 8.99
C ALA A 65 0.99 -3.89 8.83
N GLU A 66 0.44 -3.20 9.82
CA GLU A 66 -0.94 -2.71 9.77
C GLU A 66 -1.15 -1.75 8.60
N ARG A 67 -0.25 -0.77 8.44
CA ARG A 67 -0.36 0.22 7.36
C ARG A 67 -0.26 -0.41 5.98
N ARG A 68 0.58 -1.44 5.81
CA ARG A 68 0.68 -2.20 4.55
C ARG A 68 -0.59 -2.99 4.26
N ALA A 69 -1.17 -3.63 5.27
CA ALA A 69 -2.44 -4.33 5.11
C ALA A 69 -3.55 -3.36 4.69
N GLU A 70 -3.62 -2.18 5.29
CA GLU A 70 -4.58 -1.13 4.92
C GLU A 70 -4.35 -0.63 3.49
N LEU A 71 -3.10 -0.34 3.10
CA LEU A 71 -2.76 0.08 1.73
C LEU A 71 -3.07 -1.00 0.69
N ALA A 72 -2.84 -2.28 1.02
CA ALA A 72 -3.18 -3.39 0.15
C ALA A 72 -4.71 -3.55 0.01
N ALA A 73 -5.46 -3.43 1.11
CA ALA A 73 -6.92 -3.44 1.09
C ALA A 73 -7.46 -2.28 0.24
N ARG A 74 -6.85 -1.09 0.35
CA ARG A 74 -7.20 0.09 -0.45
C ARG A 74 -6.98 -0.15 -1.94
N GLY A 75 -5.85 -0.75 -2.35
CA GLY A 75 -5.60 -1.04 -3.75
C GLY A 75 -6.61 -2.01 -4.39
N LEU A 76 -7.09 -2.99 -3.61
CA LEU A 76 -8.16 -3.88 -4.06
C LEU A 76 -9.50 -3.14 -4.18
N GLU A 77 -9.80 -2.24 -3.25
CA GLU A 77 -10.99 -1.41 -3.30
C GLU A 77 -10.97 -0.45 -4.50
N ASP A 78 -9.86 0.23 -4.74
CA ASP A 78 -9.67 1.10 -5.91
C ASP A 78 -9.89 0.32 -7.23
N ALA A 79 -9.48 -0.95 -7.28
CA ALA A 79 -9.72 -1.81 -8.44
C ALA A 79 -11.21 -2.16 -8.63
N ARG A 80 -11.96 -2.39 -7.55
CA ARG A 80 -13.42 -2.59 -7.60
C ARG A 80 -14.13 -1.33 -8.07
N ASP A 81 -13.75 -0.19 -7.51
CA ASP A 81 -14.26 1.12 -7.93
C ASP A 81 -13.99 1.40 -9.40
N CYS A 82 -12.83 0.99 -9.92
CA CYS A 82 -12.50 1.09 -11.33
C CYS A 82 -13.45 0.27 -12.21
N VAL A 83 -13.75 -0.98 -11.84
CA VAL A 83 -14.72 -1.84 -12.56
C VAL A 83 -16.09 -1.16 -12.65
N GLU A 84 -16.58 -0.66 -11.52
CA GLU A 84 -17.85 0.05 -11.45
C GLU A 84 -17.83 1.34 -12.29
N ARG A 85 -16.73 2.08 -12.27
CA ARG A 85 -16.56 3.31 -13.06
C ARG A 85 -16.54 3.02 -14.56
N ILE A 86 -15.84 1.97 -15.00
CA ILE A 86 -15.82 1.54 -16.40
C ILE A 86 -17.24 1.21 -16.86
N GLY A 87 -18.02 0.48 -16.07
CA GLY A 87 -19.42 0.17 -16.37
C GLY A 87 -20.28 1.43 -16.54
N ARG A 88 -20.15 2.40 -15.62
CA ARG A 88 -20.87 3.68 -15.70
C ARG A 88 -20.49 4.50 -16.92
N VAL A 89 -19.18 4.58 -17.25
CA VAL A 89 -18.69 5.30 -18.44
C VAL A 89 -19.18 4.62 -19.71
N ALA A 90 -19.17 3.30 -19.79
CA ALA A 90 -19.69 2.57 -20.94
C ALA A 90 -21.18 2.85 -21.15
N HIS A 91 -21.99 2.86 -20.09
CA HIS A 91 -23.40 3.20 -20.18
C HIS A 91 -23.63 4.65 -20.61
N TRP A 92 -22.87 5.61 -20.06
CA TRP A 92 -22.93 7.01 -20.49
C TRP A 92 -22.57 7.16 -21.97
N ALA A 93 -21.48 6.55 -22.42
CA ALA A 93 -21.05 6.59 -23.82
C ALA A 93 -22.11 6.02 -24.77
N GLN A 94 -22.80 4.95 -24.35
CA GLN A 94 -23.86 4.34 -25.13
C GLN A 94 -25.15 5.17 -25.20
N SER A 95 -25.54 5.84 -24.11
CA SER A 95 -26.91 6.35 -23.94
C SER A 95 -27.02 7.87 -23.84
N LYS A 96 -25.93 8.58 -23.58
CA LYS A 96 -25.96 10.02 -23.23
C LYS A 96 -24.87 10.87 -23.88
N ALA A 97 -23.72 10.30 -24.21
CA ALA A 97 -22.59 11.07 -24.72
C ALA A 97 -22.88 11.71 -26.08
N SER A 98 -22.46 12.97 -26.23
CA SER A 98 -22.47 13.66 -27.51
C SER A 98 -21.26 13.26 -28.37
N PRO A 99 -21.30 13.48 -29.70
CA PRO A 99 -20.16 13.21 -30.57
C PRO A 99 -18.89 13.95 -30.15
N ALA A 100 -19.00 15.22 -29.74
CA ALA A 100 -17.85 16.02 -29.32
C ALA A 100 -17.19 15.49 -28.03
N GLU A 101 -17.99 15.06 -27.05
CA GLU A 101 -17.46 14.44 -25.82
C GLU A 101 -16.78 13.10 -26.12
N LEU A 102 -17.32 12.32 -27.07
CA LEU A 102 -16.70 11.05 -27.49
C LEU A 102 -15.37 11.29 -28.20
N ASP A 103 -15.30 12.26 -29.11
CA ASP A 103 -14.06 12.62 -29.80
C ASP A 103 -12.98 13.09 -28.81
N GLU A 104 -13.37 13.80 -27.74
CA GLU A 104 -12.45 14.29 -26.71
C GLU A 104 -11.83 13.14 -25.87
N ILE A 105 -12.61 12.13 -25.50
CA ILE A 105 -12.21 11.18 -24.44
C ILE A 105 -11.83 9.77 -24.93
N THR A 106 -12.24 9.39 -26.16
CA THR A 106 -12.15 8.00 -26.63
C THR A 106 -10.72 7.47 -26.62
N ASP A 107 -9.77 8.19 -27.22
CA ASP A 107 -8.39 7.71 -27.32
C ASP A 107 -7.73 7.57 -25.94
N ALA A 108 -8.00 8.51 -25.03
CA ALA A 108 -7.49 8.46 -23.66
C ALA A 108 -8.04 7.23 -22.90
N LEU A 109 -9.33 6.93 -23.03
CA LEU A 109 -9.94 5.75 -22.41
C LEU A 109 -9.36 4.46 -23.01
N MET A 110 -9.24 4.38 -24.33
CA MET A 110 -8.73 3.20 -25.02
C MET A 110 -7.28 2.90 -24.63
N LEU A 111 -6.42 3.92 -24.56
CA LEU A 111 -5.04 3.77 -24.11
C LEU A 111 -4.94 3.32 -22.65
N ALA A 112 -5.71 3.93 -21.75
CA ALA A 112 -5.73 3.55 -20.34
C ALA A 112 -6.22 2.11 -20.13
N MET A 113 -7.26 1.69 -20.86
CA MET A 113 -7.76 0.31 -20.81
C MET A 113 -6.76 -0.69 -21.40
N HIS A 114 -6.05 -0.30 -22.47
CA HIS A 114 -5.02 -1.14 -23.07
C HIS A 114 -3.84 -1.39 -22.12
N ASP A 115 -3.31 -0.34 -21.48
CA ASP A 115 -2.24 -0.45 -20.49
C ASP A 115 -2.65 -1.36 -19.32
N LEU A 116 -3.83 -1.09 -18.73
CA LEU A 116 -4.36 -1.90 -17.64
C LEU A 116 -4.49 -3.37 -18.04
N ARG A 117 -5.02 -3.65 -19.24
CA ARG A 117 -5.12 -5.01 -19.77
C ARG A 117 -3.75 -5.67 -19.90
N GLY A 118 -2.75 -4.97 -20.43
CA GLY A 118 -1.38 -5.48 -20.58
C GLY A 118 -0.77 -5.88 -19.24
N VAL A 119 -0.87 -5.00 -18.23
CA VAL A 119 -0.37 -5.27 -16.87
C VAL A 119 -1.06 -6.49 -16.26
N LEU A 120 -2.39 -6.58 -16.34
CA LEU A 120 -3.16 -7.70 -15.77
C LEU A 120 -2.84 -9.03 -16.45
N LEU A 121 -2.68 -9.06 -17.78
CA LEU A 121 -2.31 -10.26 -18.52
C LEU A 121 -0.92 -10.75 -18.14
N ARG A 122 0.07 -9.86 -18.04
CA ARG A 122 1.42 -10.21 -17.57
C ARG A 122 1.39 -10.82 -16.17
N ARG A 123 0.70 -10.17 -15.21
CA ARG A 123 0.56 -10.69 -13.84
C ARG A 123 -0.16 -12.04 -13.78
N LYS A 124 -1.14 -12.27 -14.66
CA LYS A 124 -1.81 -13.57 -14.77
C LYS A 124 -0.86 -14.66 -15.26
N ALA A 125 -0.02 -14.36 -16.26
CA ALA A 125 0.98 -15.29 -16.77
C ALA A 125 2.02 -15.66 -15.68
N GLU A 126 2.59 -14.67 -15.00
CA GLU A 126 3.54 -14.87 -13.88
C GLU A 126 2.98 -15.82 -12.81
N ARG A 127 1.69 -15.68 -12.46
CA ARG A 127 1.02 -16.56 -11.48
C ARG A 127 0.89 -18.01 -11.96
N ILE A 128 0.61 -18.21 -13.25
CA ILE A 128 0.50 -19.55 -13.84
C ILE A 128 1.87 -20.23 -13.85
N GLU A 129 2.93 -19.50 -14.22
CA GLU A 129 4.31 -20.01 -14.19
C GLU A 129 4.75 -20.36 -12.77
N ALA A 130 4.49 -19.48 -11.80
CA ALA A 130 4.80 -19.75 -10.40
C ALA A 130 4.07 -21.00 -9.86
N ALA A 131 2.79 -21.19 -10.21
CA ALA A 131 2.03 -22.36 -9.82
C ALA A 131 2.57 -23.66 -10.44
N ARG A 132 3.00 -23.62 -11.71
CA ARG A 132 3.68 -24.76 -12.38
C ARG A 132 5.00 -25.12 -11.70
N ALA A 133 5.82 -24.12 -11.38
CA ALA A 133 7.10 -24.32 -10.70
C ALA A 133 6.96 -24.82 -9.25
N ALA A 134 5.87 -24.44 -8.57
CA ALA A 134 5.53 -24.97 -7.24
C ALA A 134 5.07 -26.44 -7.30
N GLY A 135 4.27 -26.80 -8.30
CA GLY A 135 3.88 -28.20 -8.55
C GLY A 135 5.07 -29.08 -8.90
N HIS A 136 5.99 -28.61 -9.74
CA HIS A 136 7.19 -29.37 -10.10
C HIS A 136 8.11 -29.66 -8.92
N ARG A 137 8.31 -28.69 -8.01
CA ARG A 137 9.09 -28.89 -6.78
C ARG A 137 8.42 -29.79 -5.74
N ALA A 138 7.10 -29.94 -5.80
CA ALA A 138 6.38 -30.87 -4.91
C ALA A 138 6.44 -32.32 -5.42
N ASP A 139 6.73 -32.52 -6.71
CA ASP A 139 6.86 -33.82 -7.36
C ASP A 139 8.32 -34.33 -7.43
N GLU A 140 9.32 -33.51 -7.09
CA GLU A 140 10.69 -33.98 -6.85
C GLU A 140 10.73 -34.71 -5.49
N PRO A 141 11.02 -36.02 -5.43
CA PRO A 141 11.24 -36.68 -4.16
C PRO A 141 12.48 -36.07 -3.49
N ASP A 142 12.42 -35.87 -2.16
CA ASP A 142 13.59 -35.57 -1.33
C ASP A 142 14.57 -36.76 -1.44
N ASP A 143 15.39 -36.76 -2.47
CA ASP A 143 16.42 -37.76 -2.72
C ASP A 143 17.68 -37.36 -1.92
N GLU A 144 17.53 -37.27 -0.60
CA GLU A 144 18.61 -37.22 0.38
C GLU A 144 18.21 -37.98 1.65
N ALA A 145 18.48 -39.29 1.66
CA ALA A 145 18.85 -40.08 2.85
C ALA A 145 19.42 -41.47 2.45
#